data_AF-A0A668VJ55-F1
#
_entry.id   AF-A0A668VJ55-F1
#
_cell.length_a   1.000
_cell.length_b   1.000
_cell.length_c   1.000
_cell.angle_alpha   90.00
_cell.angle_beta   90.00
_cell.angle_gamma   90.00
#
_symmetry.space_group_name_H-M   'P 1'
#
loop_
_entity.id
_entity.type
_entity.pdbx_description
1 polymer ?
#
loop_
_entity_poly.entity_id
_entity_poly.type
_entity_poly.pdbx_seq_one_letter_code
_entity_poly.pdbx_strand_id
1 'polypeptide(L)'
;MAPRAMVTLMSLLLFHTGHAKCPYEQSMLCKLQANMKPVPLNCIKGYKVQYSDNCHIEAITFYTVANKQVCANLKAEWVRETLEILQYEMLTHI
;
A
#
# COMPACT_ATOMS: atom_id res chain seq x y z
N MET A 1 -7.97 -31.34 -42.18
CA MET A 1 -8.75 -31.07 -40.95
C MET A 1 -7.83 -31.28 -39.75
N ALA A 2 -7.40 -30.21 -39.08
CA ALA A 2 -6.62 -30.34 -37.85
C ALA A 2 -7.57 -30.66 -36.68
N PRO A 3 -7.25 -31.61 -35.78
CA PRO A 3 -8.17 -32.08 -34.78
C PRO A 3 -8.41 -30.99 -33.71
N ARG A 4 -9.69 -30.71 -33.48
CA ARG A 4 -10.23 -29.71 -32.54
C ARG A 4 -9.78 -29.92 -31.07
N ALA A 5 -9.06 -31.00 -30.79
CA ALA A 5 -8.61 -31.41 -29.46
C ALA A 5 -7.31 -30.73 -29.00
N MET A 6 -6.49 -30.14 -29.88
CA MET A 6 -5.27 -29.45 -29.46
C MET A 6 -5.51 -28.04 -28.94
N VAL A 7 -6.62 -27.40 -29.33
CA VAL A 7 -6.93 -26.03 -28.92
C VAL A 7 -7.42 -25.98 -27.47
N THR A 8 -8.00 -27.07 -26.96
CA THR A 8 -8.60 -27.11 -25.62
C THR A 8 -7.60 -27.32 -24.48
N LEU A 9 -6.42 -27.89 -24.73
CA LEU A 9 -5.41 -28.11 -23.67
C LEU A 9 -4.58 -26.85 -23.36
N MET A 10 -4.31 -25.99 -24.35
CA MET A 10 -3.59 -24.73 -24.15
C MET A 10 -4.42 -23.67 -23.40
N SER A 11 -5.76 -23.78 -23.46
CA SER A 11 -6.66 -22.88 -22.74
C SER A 11 -6.77 -23.18 -21.25
N LEU A 12 -6.49 -24.41 -20.78
CA LEU A 12 -6.61 -24.71 -19.35
C LEU A 12 -5.46 -24.15 -18.51
N LEU A 13 -4.25 -24.04 -19.06
CA LEU A 13 -3.05 -23.57 -18.35
C LEU A 13 -3.05 -22.06 -18.05
N LEU A 14 -4.00 -21.30 -18.58
CA LEU A 14 -4.14 -19.85 -18.36
C LEU A 14 -5.08 -19.49 -17.21
N PHE A 15 -5.84 -20.46 -16.66
CA PHE A 15 -6.81 -20.17 -15.60
C PHE A 15 -6.24 -20.22 -14.17
N HIS A 16 -5.00 -20.67 -13.98
CA HIS A 16 -4.44 -20.83 -12.62
C HIS A 16 -3.72 -19.58 -12.09
N THR A 17 -3.32 -18.63 -12.95
CA THR A 17 -2.52 -17.46 -12.52
C THR A 17 -3.34 -16.17 -12.41
N GLY A 18 -4.66 -16.25 -12.59
CA GLY A 18 -5.61 -15.15 -12.41
C GLY A 18 -5.84 -14.74 -10.95
N HIS A 19 -4.83 -14.76 -10.08
CA HIS A 19 -4.82 -13.80 -9.00
C HIS A 19 -4.48 -12.47 -9.65
N ALA A 20 -5.50 -11.64 -9.90
CA ALA A 20 -5.32 -10.23 -10.21
C ALA A 20 -4.55 -9.59 -9.06
N LYS A 21 -3.22 -9.69 -9.08
CA LYS A 21 -2.36 -8.83 -8.27
C LYS A 21 -2.53 -7.45 -8.91
N CYS A 22 -3.04 -6.50 -8.13
CA CYS A 22 -3.18 -5.12 -8.58
C CYS A 22 -1.91 -4.71 -9.34
N PRO A 23 -1.99 -4.21 -10.59
CA PRO A 23 -0.86 -3.60 -11.30
C PRO A 23 -0.57 -2.25 -10.64
N TYR A 24 -0.14 -2.33 -9.40
CA TYR A 24 0.55 -1.29 -8.69
C TYR A 24 1.93 -1.22 -9.37
N GLU A 25 2.23 -0.14 -10.11
CA GLU A 25 3.56 0.15 -10.65
C GLU A 25 4.62 -0.22 -9.60
N GLN A 26 5.23 -1.40 -9.76
CA GLN A 26 5.95 -2.10 -8.70
C GLN A 26 7.29 -1.45 -8.33
N SER A 27 7.52 -0.20 -8.75
CA SER A 27 8.81 0.46 -8.63
C SER A 27 9.03 1.28 -7.36
N MET A 28 8.03 1.66 -6.52
CA MET A 28 8.37 2.52 -5.36
C MET A 28 7.43 2.67 -4.13
N LEU A 29 6.35 1.91 -3.96
CA LEU A 29 5.36 2.16 -2.92
C LEU A 29 5.05 0.83 -2.25
N CYS A 30 5.58 0.70 -1.04
CA CYS A 30 5.08 -0.18 -0.01
C CYS A 30 4.75 -1.60 -0.46
N LYS A 31 5.78 -2.45 -0.64
CA LYS A 31 5.59 -3.88 -0.39
C LYS A 31 4.91 -3.97 0.98
N LEU A 32 3.69 -4.50 1.01
CA LEU A 32 2.73 -4.49 2.13
C LEU A 32 3.23 -5.30 3.35
N GLN A 33 4.46 -5.09 3.80
CA GLN A 33 4.84 -5.30 5.18
C GLN A 33 4.45 -4.01 5.89
N ALA A 34 3.16 -3.85 6.16
CA ALA A 34 2.68 -2.78 7.01
C ALA A 34 3.50 -2.85 8.30
N ASN A 35 4.20 -1.76 8.63
CA ASN A 35 4.95 -1.73 9.87
C ASN A 35 3.94 -1.89 11.01
N MET A 36 3.97 -3.04 11.68
CA MET A 36 3.10 -3.29 12.84
C MET A 36 3.52 -2.45 14.05
N LYS A 37 4.73 -1.89 14.02
CA LYS A 37 5.23 -1.02 15.08
C LYS A 37 4.97 0.45 14.72
N PRO A 38 4.36 1.22 15.63
CA PRO A 38 4.18 2.65 15.45
C PRO A 38 5.52 3.36 15.20
N VAL A 39 5.50 4.39 14.36
CA VAL A 39 6.63 5.32 14.22
C VAL A 39 6.51 6.37 15.33
N PRO A 40 7.55 6.61 16.13
CA PRO A 40 7.52 7.67 17.13
C PRO A 40 7.22 9.04 16.50
N LEU A 41 6.30 9.82 17.09
CA LEU A 41 5.83 11.11 16.56
C LEU A 41 6.97 12.09 16.28
N ASN A 42 7.93 12.19 17.21
CA ASN A 42 9.11 13.07 17.09
C ASN A 42 10.04 12.68 15.92
N CYS A 43 9.89 11.48 15.38
CA CYS A 43 10.66 11.00 14.25
C CYS A 43 9.93 11.26 12.93
N ILE A 44 8.66 11.67 12.94
CA ILE A 44 7.86 11.93 11.74
C ILE A 44 8.10 13.37 11.28
N LYS A 45 8.62 13.50 10.06
CA LYS A 45 8.81 14.80 9.38
C LYS A 45 7.59 15.18 8.54
N GLY A 46 6.84 14.19 8.07
CA GLY A 46 5.65 14.37 7.26
C GLY A 46 5.10 13.04 6.80
N TYR A 47 4.00 13.07 6.06
CA TYR A 47 3.35 11.88 5.54
C TYR A 47 2.68 12.13 4.19
N LYS A 48 2.42 11.06 3.45
CA LYS A 48 1.64 11.07 2.22
C LYS A 48 0.63 9.92 2.23
N VAL A 49 -0.65 10.26 2.13
CA VAL A 49 -1.72 9.28 1.95
C VAL A 49 -1.79 8.87 0.49
N GLN A 50 -2.04 7.59 0.25
CA GLN A 50 -2.15 7.00 -1.07
C GLN A 50 -3.46 6.23 -1.17
N TYR A 51 -4.26 6.63 -2.14
CA TYR A 51 -5.48 5.96 -2.53
C TYR A 51 -5.23 5.27 -3.87
N SER A 52 -5.65 4.02 -4.01
CA SER A 52 -5.65 3.34 -5.29
C SER A 52 -7.09 2.96 -5.63
N ASP A 53 -7.63 3.49 -6.72
CA ASP A 53 -8.98 3.12 -7.17
C ASP A 53 -9.02 1.67 -7.66
N ASN A 54 -7.89 1.18 -8.17
CA ASN A 54 -7.76 -0.14 -8.76
C ASN A 54 -7.36 -1.22 -7.74
N CYS A 55 -7.05 -0.82 -6.51
CA CYS A 55 -6.66 -1.70 -5.42
C CYS A 55 -7.28 -1.15 -4.15
N HIS A 56 -8.23 -1.85 -3.52
CA HIS A 56 -8.95 -1.43 -2.30
C HIS A 56 -8.06 -1.28 -1.04
N ILE A 57 -6.78 -0.96 -1.21
CA ILE A 57 -5.78 -0.77 -0.18
C ILE A 57 -5.60 0.75 -0.01
N GLU A 58 -5.96 1.22 1.18
CA GLU A 58 -5.64 2.57 1.63
C GLU A 58 -4.31 2.51 2.40
N ALA A 59 -3.28 3.17 1.87
CA ALA A 59 -1.94 3.14 2.43
C ALA A 59 -1.45 4.55 2.77
N ILE A 60 -0.55 4.63 3.75
CA ILE A 60 0.14 5.86 4.10
C ILE A 60 1.65 5.61 4.13
N THR A 61 2.41 6.62 3.71
CA THR A 61 3.86 6.65 3.87
C THR A 61 4.24 7.76 4.82
N PHE A 62 4.88 7.41 5.94
CA PHE A 62 5.53 8.36 6.83
C PHE A 62 6.97 8.59 6.38
N TYR A 63 7.35 9.87 6.28
CA TYR A 63 8.72 10.30 6.05
C TYR A 63 9.33 10.65 7.39
N THR A 64 10.41 9.97 7.75
CA THR A 64 11.08 10.21 9.02
C THR A 64 12.19 11.25 8.90
N VAL A 65 12.57 11.86 10.02
CA VAL A 65 13.75 12.75 10.10
C VAL A 65 15.05 12.05 9.70
N ALA A 66 15.09 10.72 9.80
CA ALA A 66 16.20 9.88 9.33
C ALA A 66 16.14 9.57 7.82
N ASN A 67 15.30 10.28 7.05
CA ASN A 67 15.04 10.08 5.62
C ASN A 67 14.58 8.66 5.26
N LYS A 68 13.99 7.93 6.22
CA LYS A 68 13.37 6.63 5.96
C LYS A 68 11.90 6.81 5.60
N GLN A 69 11.44 6.02 4.64
CA GLN A 69 10.03 5.90 4.27
C GLN A 69 9.45 4.68 4.99
N VAL A 70 8.41 4.90 5.79
CA VAL A 70 7.71 3.84 6.51
C VAL A 70 6.29 3.71 5.98
N CYS A 71 5.96 2.52 5.50
CA CYS A 71 4.67 2.19 4.94
C CYS A 71 3.74 1.58 6.00
N ALA A 72 2.50 2.05 6.03
CA ALA A 72 1.48 1.50 6.92
C ALA A 72 0.11 1.44 6.24
N ASN A 73 -0.76 0.61 6.79
CA ASN A 73 -2.18 0.58 6.43
C ASN A 73 -2.87 1.81 7.04
N LEU A 74 -3.60 2.59 6.24
CA LEU A 74 -4.31 3.78 6.72
C LEU A 74 -5.33 3.45 7.82
N LYS A 75 -5.86 2.21 7.81
CA LYS A 75 -6.85 1.71 8.77
C LYS A 75 -6.24 1.17 10.07
N ALA A 76 -4.92 1.13 10.19
CA ALA A 76 -4.29 0.69 11.44
C ALA A 76 -4.56 1.71 12.57
N GLU A 77 -4.86 1.22 13.77
CA GLU A 77 -5.22 2.05 14.92
C GLU A 77 -4.16 3.11 15.24
N TRP A 78 -2.91 2.71 15.35
CA TRP A 78 -1.79 3.64 15.62
C TRP A 78 -1.62 4.70 14.53
N VAL A 79 -1.97 4.40 13.27
CA VAL A 79 -1.91 5.36 12.17
C VAL A 79 -2.97 6.43 12.35
N ARG A 80 -4.19 6.03 12.75
CA ARG A 80 -5.29 6.97 13.02
C ARG A 80 -4.93 7.90 14.18
N GLU A 81 -4.47 7.35 15.29
CA GLU A 81 -4.02 8.13 16.46
C GLU A 81 -2.88 9.10 16.09
N THR A 82 -1.90 8.62 15.32
CA THR A 82 -0.78 9.45 14.84
C THR A 82 -1.29 10.62 13.98
N LEU A 83 -2.23 10.36 13.07
CA LEU A 83 -2.78 11.40 12.20
C LEU A 83 -3.61 12.42 12.96
N GLU A 84 -4.36 12.02 13.99
CA GLU A 84 -5.13 12.93 14.85
C GLU A 84 -4.20 13.91 15.56
N ILE A 85 -3.09 13.40 16.12
CA ILE A 85 -2.10 14.24 16.80
C ILE A 85 -1.41 15.17 15.80
N LEU A 86 -0.93 14.65 14.66
CA LEU A 86 -0.24 15.47 13.66
C LEU A 86 -1.14 16.56 13.05
N GLN A 87 -2.45 16.31 12.92
CA GLN A 87 -3.40 17.32 12.48
C GLN A 87 -3.63 18.40 13.54
N TYR A 88 -3.73 18.02 14.81
CA TYR A 88 -3.86 18.98 15.91
C TYR A 88 -2.63 19.89 16.01
N GLU A 89 -1.42 19.32 15.97
CA GLU A 89 -0.15 20.07 15.98
C GLU A 89 -0.04 21.05 14.79
N MET A 90 -0.54 20.67 13.62
CA MET A 90 -0.55 21.54 12.45
C MET A 90 -1.52 22.72 12.60
N LEU A 91 -2.61 22.54 13.34
CA LEU A 91 -3.61 23.58 13.60
C LEU A 91 -3.20 24.55 14.71
N THR A 92 -2.39 24.11 15.68
CA THR A 92 -1.93 24.95 16.80
C THR A 92 -0.71 25.81 16.44
N HIS A 93 -0.06 25.53 15.31
CA HIS A 93 1.09 26.28 14.79
C HIS A 93 0.76 27.24 13.63
N ILE A 94 -0.53 27.45 13.33
CA ILE A 94 -1.06 28.49 12.41
C ILE A 94 -1.52 29.69 13.23
#